data_AF-A0A6C0EMY9-F1
#
_entry.id   AF-A0A6C0EMY9-F1
#
_cell.length_a   1.000
_cell.length_b   1.000
_cell.length_c   1.000
_cell.angle_alpha   90.00
_cell.angle_beta   90.00
_cell.angle_gamma   90.00
#
_symmetry.space_group_name_H-M   'P 1'
#
loop_
_entity.id
_entity.type
_entity.pdbx_description
1 polymer ?
#
loop_
_entity_poly.entity_id
_entity_poly.type
_entity_poly.pdbx_seq_one_letter_code
_entity_poly.pdbx_strand_id
1 'polypeptide(L)'
;MTKKNYELYRVIKSQEGYFSTWTNDSLESLTPNLKAEIYARYIVKCSVLQRDEFKCRNENCEYPDSKLTIHHIKFKKNNGEDKMKNCVTICKTCHQAFHRGKGTLTFDNATYQIHKGEEKVNWKKIRAQGKELRKNKKEFHGIRVSWELICILMKFLEIPFYELNDGDDD
;
A
#
# COMPACT_ATOMS: atom_id res chain seq x y z
N MET A 1 -16.39 -6.26 -0.91
CA MET A 1 -16.32 -5.10 0.01
C MET A 1 -16.70 -3.85 -0.76
N THR A 2 -17.95 -3.44 -0.62
CA THR A 2 -18.60 -2.30 -1.31
C THR A 2 -18.06 -0.94 -0.83
N LYS A 3 -18.37 0.13 -1.57
CA LYS A 3 -17.99 1.56 -1.39
C LYS A 3 -17.97 2.14 0.06
N LYS A 4 -18.43 1.40 1.07
CA LYS A 4 -18.59 1.80 2.49
C LYS A 4 -17.29 2.01 3.30
N ASN A 5 -16.10 1.62 2.81
CA ASN A 5 -14.89 1.61 3.65
C ASN A 5 -13.95 2.81 3.55
N TYR A 6 -14.28 3.83 2.75
CA TYR A 6 -13.43 5.03 2.63
C TYR A 6 -13.83 6.20 3.54
N GLU A 7 -14.97 6.10 4.23
CA GLU A 7 -15.49 7.16 5.09
C GLU A 7 -14.50 7.55 6.20
N LEU A 8 -13.71 6.60 6.70
CA LEU A 8 -12.69 6.84 7.72
C LEU A 8 -11.55 7.77 7.25
N TYR A 9 -11.36 7.94 5.95
CA TYR A 9 -10.36 8.84 5.36
C TYR A 9 -10.94 10.19 4.94
N ARG A 10 -12.26 10.42 5.08
CA ARG A 10 -12.87 11.73 4.78
C ARG A 10 -12.56 12.80 5.80
N VAL A 11 -12.33 12.40 7.04
CA VAL A 11 -11.98 13.29 8.14
C VAL A 11 -10.67 12.81 8.76
N ILE A 12 -9.66 13.69 8.74
CA ILE A 12 -8.38 13.40 9.39
C ILE A 12 -8.60 13.54 10.89
N LYS A 13 -8.51 12.41 11.60
CA LYS A 13 -8.57 12.37 13.06
C LYS A 13 -7.22 12.78 13.64
N SER A 14 -7.22 13.28 14.88
CA SER A 14 -5.99 13.42 15.68
C SER A 14 -5.30 12.07 15.87
N GLN A 15 -4.04 12.05 16.29
CA GLN A 15 -3.31 10.80 16.52
C GLN A 15 -4.02 9.92 17.55
N GLU A 16 -4.44 10.52 18.67
CA GLU A 16 -5.25 9.86 19.68
C GLU A 16 -6.58 9.33 19.10
N GLY A 17 -7.29 10.17 18.34
CA GLY A 17 -8.55 9.79 17.71
C GLY A 17 -8.40 8.67 16.68
N TYR A 18 -7.28 8.59 15.97
CA TYR A 18 -6.96 7.51 15.03
C TYR A 18 -6.76 6.18 15.76
N PHE A 19 -5.95 6.19 16.83
CA PHE A 19 -5.65 5.00 17.62
C PHE A 19 -6.76 4.58 18.59
N SER A 20 -7.74 5.44 18.88
CA SER A 20 -8.87 5.14 19.77
C SER A 20 -9.68 3.90 19.39
N THR A 21 -9.62 3.49 18.12
CA THR A 21 -10.35 2.33 17.58
C THR A 21 -9.51 1.04 17.57
N TRP A 22 -8.26 1.11 18.01
CA TRP A 22 -7.35 -0.03 18.06
C TRP A 22 -7.54 -0.78 19.39
N THR A 23 -7.36 -2.10 19.37
CA THR A 23 -7.39 -2.89 20.62
C THR A 23 -6.18 -2.55 21.49
N ASN A 24 -6.33 -2.67 22.80
CA ASN A 24 -5.29 -2.28 23.75
C ASN A 24 -3.98 -3.08 23.53
N ASP A 25 -4.10 -4.39 23.32
CA ASP A 25 -2.97 -5.29 23.00
C ASP A 25 -2.20 -4.86 21.73
N SER A 26 -2.91 -4.31 20.74
CA SER A 26 -2.30 -3.80 19.51
C SER A 26 -1.55 -2.49 19.72
N LEU A 27 -1.91 -1.73 20.75
CA LEU A 27 -1.36 -0.40 21.02
C LEU A 27 -0.21 -0.44 22.02
N GLU A 28 -0.26 -1.35 22.99
CA GLU A 28 0.79 -1.57 24.00
C GLU A 28 2.09 -2.11 23.38
N SER A 29 1.97 -2.88 22.30
CA SER A 29 3.12 -3.43 21.57
C SER A 29 3.85 -2.42 20.67
N LEU A 30 3.31 -1.21 20.47
CA LEU A 30 3.87 -0.22 19.56
C LEU A 30 4.71 0.83 20.29
N THR A 31 5.94 1.01 19.82
CA THR A 31 6.80 2.11 20.30
C THR A 31 6.25 3.48 19.88
N PRO A 32 6.55 4.57 20.62
CA PRO A 32 6.11 5.92 20.25
C PRO A 32 6.52 6.33 18.83
N ASN A 33 7.75 5.99 18.41
CA ASN A 33 8.25 6.26 17.06
C ASN A 33 7.41 5.55 16.00
N LEU A 34 7.08 4.27 16.23
CA LEU A 34 6.26 3.51 15.30
C LEU A 34 4.83 4.06 15.24
N LYS A 35 4.24 4.49 16.36
CA LYS A 35 2.94 5.18 16.39
C LYS A 35 2.96 6.48 15.57
N ALA A 36 4.04 7.25 15.65
CA ALA A 36 4.21 8.47 14.87
C ALA A 36 4.32 8.19 13.36
N GLU A 37 5.13 7.20 12.96
CA GLU A 37 5.23 6.77 11.56
C GLU A 37 3.90 6.25 11.01
N ILE A 38 3.19 5.43 11.79
CA ILE A 38 1.87 4.92 11.42
C ILE A 38 0.91 6.06 11.13
N TYR A 39 0.84 7.02 12.05
CA TYR A 39 -0.06 8.15 11.95
C TYR A 39 0.32 9.09 10.79
N ALA A 40 1.62 9.31 10.54
CA ALA A 40 2.08 10.10 9.40
C ALA A 40 1.62 9.50 8.07
N ARG A 41 1.67 8.16 7.92
CA ARG A 41 1.19 7.47 6.71
C ARG A 41 -0.32 7.53 6.56
N TYR A 42 -1.06 7.44 7.67
CA TYR A 42 -2.51 7.67 7.68
C TYR A 42 -2.86 9.06 7.15
N ILE A 43 -2.17 10.11 7.62
CA ILE A 43 -2.38 11.49 7.14
C ILE A 43 -2.15 11.56 5.63
N VAL A 44 -1.01 11.06 5.14
CA VAL A 44 -0.69 11.08 3.69
C VAL A 44 -1.79 10.41 2.88
N LYS A 45 -2.27 9.25 3.33
CA LYS A 45 -3.33 8.52 2.65
C LYS A 45 -4.65 9.29 2.62
N CYS A 46 -5.07 9.86 3.75
CA CYS A 46 -6.25 10.71 3.81
C CYS A 46 -6.13 11.89 2.83
N SER A 47 -5.02 12.61 2.88
CA SER A 47 -4.81 13.78 2.03
C SER A 47 -4.82 13.43 0.54
N VAL A 48 -4.21 12.31 0.14
CA VAL A 48 -4.21 11.85 -1.26
C VAL A 48 -5.60 11.44 -1.72
N LEU A 49 -6.32 10.64 -0.92
CA LEU A 49 -7.68 10.19 -1.26
C LEU A 49 -8.66 11.36 -1.34
N GLN A 50 -8.57 12.32 -0.42
CA GLN A 50 -9.38 13.55 -0.43
C GLN A 50 -9.08 14.42 -1.64
N ARG A 51 -7.79 14.67 -1.94
CA ARG A 51 -7.35 15.44 -3.12
C ARG A 51 -7.90 14.85 -4.41
N ASP A 52 -7.90 13.51 -4.51
CA ASP A 52 -8.32 12.79 -5.71
C ASP A 52 -9.82 12.45 -5.71
N GLU A 53 -10.60 13.07 -4.82
CA GLU A 53 -12.06 12.90 -4.67
C GLU A 53 -12.52 11.44 -4.52
N PHE A 54 -11.68 10.58 -3.95
CA PHE A 54 -11.94 9.15 -3.85
C PHE A 54 -12.26 8.52 -5.22
N LYS A 55 -11.52 8.92 -6.26
CA LYS A 55 -11.62 8.34 -7.61
C LYS A 55 -10.27 7.87 -8.08
N CYS A 56 -10.28 6.86 -8.95
CA CYS A 56 -9.08 6.48 -9.69
C CYS A 56 -8.68 7.65 -10.61
N ARG A 57 -7.45 8.13 -10.50
CA ARG A 57 -6.91 9.20 -11.35
C ARG A 57 -6.39 8.72 -12.70
N ASN A 58 -6.28 7.41 -12.90
CA ASN A 58 -5.85 6.88 -14.19
C ASN A 58 -6.92 7.14 -15.25
N GLU A 59 -6.60 7.94 -16.26
CA GLU A 59 -7.52 8.30 -17.35
C GLU A 59 -7.99 7.07 -18.13
N ASN A 60 -7.12 6.06 -18.27
CA ASN A 60 -7.41 4.81 -18.97
C ASN A 60 -8.00 3.73 -18.04
N CYS A 61 -8.74 4.12 -16.99
CA CYS A 61 -9.30 3.17 -16.03
C CYS A 61 -10.54 2.47 -16.60
N GLU A 62 -10.44 1.15 -16.81
CA GLU A 62 -11.57 0.31 -17.24
C GLU A 62 -12.45 -0.17 -16.07
N TYR A 63 -11.94 -0.13 -14.83
CA TYR A 63 -12.60 -0.69 -13.64
C TYR A 63 -12.67 0.33 -12.49
N PRO A 64 -13.45 1.43 -12.65
CA PRO A 64 -13.49 2.53 -11.68
C PRO A 64 -14.08 2.13 -10.33
N ASP A 65 -14.90 1.09 -10.26
CA ASP A 65 -15.48 0.58 -9.01
C ASP A 65 -14.55 -0.35 -8.22
N SER A 66 -13.37 -0.68 -8.75
CA SER A 66 -12.37 -1.47 -8.02
C SER A 66 -11.85 -0.71 -6.80
N LYS A 67 -11.47 -1.45 -5.74
CA LYS A 67 -10.88 -0.90 -4.51
C LYS A 67 -9.75 0.09 -4.83
N LEU A 68 -9.83 1.31 -4.32
CA LEU A 68 -8.79 2.34 -4.41
C LEU A 68 -7.61 2.04 -3.49
N THR A 69 -6.44 2.44 -3.98
CA THR A 69 -5.13 2.37 -3.32
C THR A 69 -4.34 3.64 -3.66
N ILE A 70 -3.32 3.97 -2.89
CA ILE A 70 -2.35 5.01 -3.26
C ILE A 70 -1.14 4.36 -3.92
N HIS A 71 -0.62 4.98 -4.98
CA HIS A 71 0.58 4.55 -5.68
C HIS A 71 1.62 5.67 -5.67
N HIS A 72 2.88 5.33 -5.38
CA HIS A 72 3.99 6.28 -5.43
C HIS A 72 4.39 6.55 -6.88
N ILE A 73 4.32 7.81 -7.33
CA ILE A 73 4.75 8.25 -8.67
C ILE A 73 6.24 7.94 -8.87
N LYS A 74 7.08 8.44 -7.97
CA LYS A 74 8.47 8.00 -7.83
C LYS A 74 8.51 6.85 -6.84
N PHE A 75 8.96 5.68 -7.28
CA PHE A 75 9.04 4.50 -6.41
C PHE A 75 9.91 4.75 -5.18
N LYS A 76 9.50 4.19 -4.03
CA LYS A 76 10.26 4.26 -2.78
C LYS A 76 11.69 3.71 -2.92
N LYS A 77 11.88 2.63 -3.69
CA LYS A 77 13.20 2.06 -4.01
C LYS A 77 14.14 3.03 -4.74
N ASN A 78 13.58 4.04 -5.39
CA ASN A 78 14.30 5.08 -6.12
C ASN A 78 14.32 6.40 -5.32
N ASN A 79 14.29 6.35 -3.99
CA ASN A 79 14.21 7.52 -3.11
C ASN A 79 12.94 8.36 -3.37
N GLY A 80 11.81 7.71 -3.57
CA GLY A 80 10.49 8.34 -3.54
C GLY A 80 10.01 8.55 -2.11
N GLU A 81 9.62 9.78 -1.77
CA GLU A 81 9.11 10.11 -0.44
C GLU A 81 7.66 9.63 -0.26
N ASP A 82 7.28 9.24 0.96
CA ASP A 82 5.89 8.94 1.31
C ASP A 82 5.15 10.25 1.66
N LYS A 83 4.94 11.10 0.65
CA LYS A 83 4.28 12.41 0.77
C LYS A 83 3.18 12.53 -0.26
N MET A 84 2.16 13.32 0.04
CA MET A 84 1.00 13.55 -0.84
C MET A 84 1.39 13.89 -2.28
N LYS A 85 2.40 14.75 -2.48
CA LYS A 85 2.90 15.15 -3.81
C LYS A 85 3.46 13.99 -4.66
N ASN A 86 3.91 12.92 -4.02
CA ASN A 86 4.50 11.76 -4.68
C ASN A 86 3.52 10.58 -4.75
N CYS A 87 2.27 10.76 -4.33
CA CYS A 87 1.28 9.70 -4.29
C CYS A 87 0.05 10.08 -5.13
N VAL A 88 -0.56 9.09 -5.77
CA VAL A 88 -1.78 9.24 -6.56
C VAL A 88 -2.77 8.12 -6.25
N THR A 89 -4.05 8.43 -6.20
CA THR A 89 -5.13 7.47 -6.01
C THR A 89 -5.40 6.72 -7.30
N ILE A 90 -5.25 5.40 -7.27
CA ILE A 90 -5.60 4.52 -8.39
C ILE A 90 -6.36 3.30 -7.88
N CYS A 91 -7.21 2.72 -8.74
CA CYS A 91 -7.88 1.47 -8.39
C CYS A 91 -6.88 0.30 -8.43
N LYS A 92 -7.17 -0.75 -7.64
CA LYS A 92 -6.36 -1.96 -7.51
C LYS A 92 -6.08 -2.61 -8.86
N THR A 93 -7.03 -2.61 -9.79
CA THR A 93 -6.81 -3.15 -11.14
C THR A 93 -5.74 -2.36 -11.90
N CYS A 94 -5.83 -1.03 -11.93
CA CYS A 94 -4.80 -0.19 -12.56
C CYS A 94 -3.44 -0.33 -11.86
N HIS A 95 -3.44 -0.41 -10.53
CA HIS A 95 -2.23 -0.58 -9.73
C HIS A 95 -1.51 -1.89 -10.07
N GLN A 96 -2.24 -3.00 -10.11
CA GLN A 96 -1.70 -4.30 -10.47
C GLN A 96 -1.29 -4.39 -11.93
N ALA A 97 -2.07 -3.83 -12.86
CA ALA A 97 -1.74 -3.81 -14.28
C ALA A 97 -0.45 -3.04 -14.55
N PHE A 98 -0.30 -1.87 -13.91
CA PHE A 98 0.94 -1.08 -13.96
C PHE A 98 2.10 -1.89 -13.43
N HIS A 99 2.00 -2.42 -12.21
CA HIS A 99 3.08 -3.23 -11.62
C HIS A 99 3.42 -4.47 -12.43
N ARG A 100 2.47 -5.11 -13.12
CA ARG A 100 2.72 -6.27 -14.00
C ARG A 100 3.29 -5.89 -15.36
N GLY A 101 3.46 -4.60 -15.67
CA GLY A 101 3.86 -4.12 -16.99
C GLY A 101 2.80 -4.35 -18.08
N LYS A 102 1.55 -4.58 -17.68
CA LYS A 102 0.41 -4.86 -18.57
C LYS A 102 -0.44 -3.62 -18.85
N GLY A 103 -0.18 -2.50 -18.18
CA GLY A 103 -0.91 -1.25 -18.35
C GLY A 103 -0.04 -0.04 -18.03
N THR A 104 -0.55 1.13 -18.39
CA THR A 104 0.07 2.43 -18.10
C THR A 104 -0.75 3.17 -17.06
N LEU A 105 -0.14 4.14 -16.39
CA LEU A 105 -0.87 5.12 -15.60
C LEU A 105 -0.79 6.45 -16.34
N THR A 106 -1.93 7.00 -16.71
CA THR A 106 -2.02 8.31 -17.36
C THR A 106 -2.82 9.24 -16.46
N PHE A 107 -2.21 10.35 -16.08
CA PHE A 107 -2.84 11.41 -15.30
C PHE A 107 -2.09 12.71 -15.54
N ASP A 108 -2.80 13.84 -15.50
CA ASP A 108 -2.26 15.19 -15.67
C ASP A 108 -1.44 15.34 -16.97
N ASN A 109 -1.93 14.76 -18.07
CA ASN A 109 -1.29 14.71 -19.40
C ASN A 109 0.07 13.99 -19.43
N ALA A 110 0.45 13.28 -18.37
CA ALA A 110 1.65 12.47 -18.32
C ALA A 110 1.30 10.98 -18.34
N THR A 111 2.02 10.21 -19.15
CA THR A 111 1.88 8.74 -19.17
C THR A 111 3.11 8.09 -18.56
N TYR A 112 2.88 7.32 -17.50
CA TYR A 112 3.87 6.54 -16.79
C TYR A 112 3.81 5.09 -17.25
N GLN A 113 4.97 4.52 -17.54
CA GLN A 113 5.13 3.10 -17.87
C GLN A 113 6.25 2.52 -17.01
N ILE A 114 6.15 1.25 -16.65
CA ILE A 114 7.32 0.52 -16.15
C ILE A 114 8.30 0.45 -17.32
N HIS A 115 9.53 0.93 -17.10
CA HIS A 115 10.59 0.95 -18.11
C HIS A 115 10.62 -0.39 -18.89
N LYS A 116 10.33 -0.34 -20.20
CA LYS A 116 10.41 -1.50 -21.11
C LYS A 116 11.85 -1.87 -21.48
N GLY A 117 12.85 -1.12 -20.99
CA GLY A 117 14.25 -1.20 -21.41
C GLY A 117 15.16 -2.12 -20.61
N GLU A 118 14.67 -2.75 -19.54
CA GLU A 118 15.43 -3.78 -18.82
C GLU A 118 14.70 -5.11 -19.00
N GLU A 119 15.48 -6.18 -19.21
CA GLU A 119 15.04 -7.56 -19.48
C GLU A 119 13.69 -7.92 -18.86
N LYS A 120 12.87 -8.67 -19.63
CA LYS A 120 11.60 -9.29 -19.21
C LYS A 120 11.62 -9.58 -17.69
N VAL A 121 10.96 -8.71 -16.91
CA VAL A 121 11.01 -8.78 -15.45
C VAL A 121 10.47 -10.14 -15.00
N ASN A 122 11.36 -10.98 -14.48
CA ASN A 122 10.98 -12.31 -14.02
C ASN A 122 10.31 -12.20 -12.63
N TRP A 123 9.00 -11.97 -12.65
CA TRP A 123 8.18 -11.85 -11.44
C TRP A 123 8.29 -13.06 -10.51
N LYS A 124 8.47 -14.29 -11.05
CA LYS A 124 8.68 -15.50 -10.23
C LYS A 124 9.99 -15.39 -9.43
N LYS A 125 11.08 -14.97 -10.08
CA LYS A 125 12.39 -14.75 -9.44
C LYS A 125 12.32 -13.64 -8.38
N ILE A 126 11.72 -12.49 -8.70
CA ILE A 126 11.57 -11.37 -7.75
C ILE A 126 10.75 -11.79 -6.53
N ARG A 127 9.64 -12.52 -6.73
CA ARG A 127 8.82 -13.04 -5.63
C ARG A 127 9.60 -14.01 -4.74
N ALA A 128 10.35 -14.94 -5.34
CA ALA A 128 11.20 -15.87 -4.60
C ALA A 128 12.28 -15.14 -3.79
N GLN A 129 12.98 -14.19 -4.40
CA GLN A 129 13.98 -13.35 -3.72
C GLN A 129 13.36 -12.52 -2.58
N GLY A 130 12.16 -11.97 -2.78
CA GLY A 130 11.43 -11.25 -1.73
C GLY A 130 11.03 -12.16 -0.57
N LYS A 131 10.62 -13.41 -0.84
CA LYS A 131 10.31 -14.41 0.19
C LYS A 131 11.57 -14.77 1.00
N GLU A 132 12.67 -15.00 0.31
CA GLU A 132 13.97 -15.32 0.92
C GLU A 132 14.51 -14.16 1.76
N LEU A 133 14.43 -12.92 1.25
CA LEU A 133 14.84 -11.73 2.00
C LEU A 133 14.01 -11.55 3.28
N ARG A 134 12.69 -11.78 3.21
CA ARG A 134 11.82 -11.74 4.40
C ARG A 134 12.21 -12.81 5.42
N LYS A 135 12.50 -14.04 4.96
CA LYS A 135 12.97 -15.14 5.82
C LYS A 135 14.30 -14.79 6.50
N ASN A 136 15.28 -14.33 5.74
CA ASN A 136 16.58 -13.92 6.25
C ASN A 136 16.47 -12.73 7.22
N LYS A 137 15.65 -11.72 6.92
CA LYS A 137 15.39 -10.59 7.84
C LYS A 137 14.74 -11.07 9.15
N LYS A 138 13.82 -12.04 9.08
CA LYS A 138 13.17 -12.63 10.25
C LYS A 138 14.18 -13.38 11.12
N GLU A 139 15.05 -14.17 10.52
CA GLU A 139 16.10 -14.92 11.21
C GLU A 139 17.20 -14.00 11.78
N PHE A 140 17.74 -13.09 10.96
CA PHE A 140 18.82 -12.18 11.33
C PHE A 140 18.45 -11.20 12.46
N HIS A 141 17.25 -10.63 12.42
CA HIS A 141 16.81 -9.70 13.45
C HIS A 141 16.13 -10.40 14.64
N GLY A 142 16.09 -11.74 14.68
CA GLY A 142 15.44 -12.50 15.75
C GLY A 142 13.94 -12.18 15.90
N ILE A 143 13.31 -11.69 14.83
CA ILE A 143 11.95 -11.17 14.86
C ILE A 143 10.98 -12.36 14.91
N ARG A 144 10.64 -12.82 16.12
CA ARG A 144 9.47 -13.65 16.40
C ARG A 144 8.24 -12.75 16.54
N VAL A 145 7.74 -12.20 15.44
CA VAL A 145 6.42 -11.56 15.43
C VAL A 145 5.37 -12.68 15.50
N SER A 146 4.49 -12.64 16.51
CA SER A 146 3.35 -13.57 16.58
C SER A 146 2.44 -13.37 15.37
N TRP A 147 1.65 -14.40 15.04
CA TRP A 147 0.71 -14.32 13.92
C TRP A 147 -0.25 -13.12 14.07
N GLU A 148 -0.73 -12.86 15.28
CA GLU A 148 -1.58 -11.69 15.57
C GLU A 148 -0.86 -10.36 15.31
N LEU A 149 0.40 -10.23 15.74
CA LEU A 149 1.16 -9.00 15.57
C LEU A 149 1.52 -8.77 14.08
N ILE A 150 1.71 -9.83 13.29
CA ILE A 150 1.78 -9.74 11.82
C ILE A 150 0.44 -9.24 11.27
N CYS A 151 -0.69 -9.83 11.68
CA CYS A 151 -2.02 -9.38 11.23
C CYS A 151 -2.29 -7.91 11.56
N ILE A 152 -1.84 -7.41 12.72
CA ILE A 152 -1.95 -6.01 13.14
C ILE A 152 -1.08 -5.11 12.23
N LEU A 153 0.19 -5.49 11.99
CA LEU A 153 1.09 -4.77 11.09
C LEU A 153 0.62 -4.80 9.62
N MET A 154 -0.02 -5.89 9.20
CA MET A 154 -0.56 -6.05 7.84
C MET A 154 -1.85 -5.24 7.64
N LYS A 155 -2.73 -5.20 8.65
CA LYS A 155 -3.86 -4.26 8.68
C LYS A 155 -3.37 -2.81 8.56
N PHE A 156 -2.26 -2.48 9.22
CA PHE A 156 -1.62 -1.18 9.12
C PHE A 156 -1.03 -0.85 7.73
N LEU A 157 -0.42 -1.84 7.04
CA LEU A 157 0.05 -1.64 5.67
C LEU A 157 -1.08 -1.60 4.64
N GLU A 158 -2.30 -1.93 5.04
CA GLU A 158 -3.48 -2.08 4.19
C GLU A 158 -3.28 -2.95 2.95
N ILE A 159 -2.22 -3.77 2.97
CA ILE A 159 -2.06 -4.88 2.06
C ILE A 159 -3.11 -5.88 2.51
N PRO A 160 -4.15 -6.14 1.71
CA PRO A 160 -5.08 -7.19 2.05
C PRO A 160 -4.29 -8.50 2.20
N PHE A 161 -4.48 -9.22 3.30
CA PHE A 161 -3.72 -10.44 3.61
C PHE A 161 -3.71 -11.47 2.45
N TYR A 162 -4.77 -11.50 1.65
CA TYR A 162 -4.94 -12.28 0.41
C TYR A 162 -4.19 -11.72 -0.83
N GLU A 163 -3.35 -10.69 -0.67
CA GLU A 163 -2.32 -10.31 -1.65
C GLU A 163 -0.93 -10.87 -1.29
N LEU A 164 -0.81 -11.53 -0.13
CA LEU A 164 0.38 -12.27 0.30
C LEU A 164 0.18 -13.77 0.30
N ASN A 165 -1.06 -14.19 0.59
CA ASN A 165 -1.56 -15.47 0.12
C ASN A 165 -1.96 -15.27 -1.35
N ASP A 166 -0.99 -15.35 -2.26
CA ASP A 166 -1.29 -15.92 -3.57
C ASP A 166 -1.81 -17.32 -3.21
N GLY A 167 -3.11 -17.46 -3.04
CA GLY A 167 -3.72 -18.77 -2.96
C GLY A 167 -3.40 -19.45 -4.28
N ASP A 168 -2.34 -20.23 -4.27
CA ASP A 168 -2.33 -21.50 -4.98
C ASP A 168 -3.36 -22.38 -4.25
N ASP A 169 -4.64 -22.04 -4.37
CA ASP A 169 -5.71 -23.03 -4.44
C ASP A 169 -5.91 -23.25 -5.94
N ASP A 170 -4.91 -23.90 -6.52
CA ASP A 170 -4.96 -25.03 -7.47
C ASP A 170 -3.53 -25.35 -7.96
#